data_AF-A0A351TYS6-F1
#
_entry.id   AF-A0A351TYS6-F1
#
_cell.length_a   1.000
_cell.length_b   1.000
_cell.length_c   1.000
_cell.angle_alpha   90.00
_cell.angle_beta   90.00
_cell.angle_gamma   90.00
#
_symmetry.space_group_name_H-M   'P 1'
#
loop_
_entity.id
_entity.type
_entity.pdbx_description
1 polymer ?
#
loop_
_entity_poly.entity_id
_entity_poly.type
_entity_poly.pdbx_seq_one_letter_code
_entity_poly.pdbx_strand_id
1 'polypeptide(L)'
;PGRGFVSSGRGSAQTLKNEDADALEGLSGVAFVSPELQRRFQITSQVGNNTNSTVIGATAAYSSVRNVETEQGSFLTEQHNRSMSRVVVLGPTVAQDLFGEGNNPLGKTIRVNKINFKVIGILKAKGGSGFFNPDDTVLVPLSTMQKILAGADYLSTIAISVLDKELMPQVQEQAIFALAEKHRVDPQSPDFSIVSQADILGALTQITTTFTIFLASVAGISLLVGGIGIMNMMLTTVTERTREIGLRKAIGAKRKDITLQFLA
;
A
#
# COMPACT_ATOMS: atom_id res chain seq x y z
N PRO A 1 19.15 -29.17 26.07
CA PRO A 1 18.42 -27.93 25.74
C PRO A 1 18.46 -27.65 24.24
N GLY A 2 17.43 -28.10 23.51
CA GLY A 2 17.32 -27.88 22.07
C GLY A 2 16.96 -26.43 21.78
N ARG A 3 17.84 -25.70 21.09
CA ARG A 3 17.50 -24.43 20.46
C ARG A 3 16.60 -24.73 19.27
N GLY A 4 15.30 -24.76 19.50
CA GLY A 4 14.33 -24.73 18.41
C GLY A 4 14.54 -23.47 17.59
N PHE A 5 14.73 -23.62 16.28
CA PHE A 5 14.67 -22.50 15.35
C PHE A 5 13.27 -21.92 15.43
N VAL A 6 13.15 -20.73 16.01
CA VAL A 6 11.92 -19.95 15.92
C VAL A 6 11.80 -19.55 14.46
N SER A 7 10.85 -20.14 13.74
CA SER A 7 10.46 -19.69 12.40
C SER A 7 9.84 -18.30 12.53
N SER A 8 10.68 -17.27 12.57
CA SER A 8 10.28 -15.89 12.39
C SER A 8 9.68 -15.80 10.97
N GLY A 9 8.40 -15.44 10.84
CA GLY A 9 7.68 -15.46 9.56
C GLY A 9 8.45 -14.83 8.41
N ARG A 10 8.22 -15.30 7.17
CA ARG A 10 8.87 -14.78 5.95
C ARG A 10 8.75 -13.24 5.95
N GLY A 11 9.88 -12.53 5.95
CA GLY A 11 9.94 -11.05 6.06
C GLY A 11 10.25 -10.45 7.44
N SER A 12 10.46 -11.27 8.49
CA SER A 12 10.91 -10.82 9.82
C SER A 12 12.43 -10.94 10.05
N ALA A 13 13.15 -11.43 9.04
CA ALA A 13 14.61 -11.50 9.07
C ALA A 13 15.19 -10.08 9.07
N GLN A 14 16.01 -9.76 10.08
CA GLN A 14 16.70 -8.48 10.22
C GLN A 14 18.06 -8.52 9.49
N THR A 15 18.06 -9.06 8.27
CA THR A 15 19.28 -9.36 7.52
C THR A 15 19.72 -8.21 6.64
N LEU A 16 18.80 -7.37 6.15
CA LEU A 16 19.16 -6.19 5.35
C LEU A 16 20.02 -5.19 6.14
N LYS A 17 21.09 -4.72 5.51
CA LYS A 17 22.10 -3.79 6.03
C LYS A 17 22.30 -2.61 5.08
N ASN A 18 22.95 -1.57 5.58
CA ASN A 18 23.33 -0.40 4.77
C ASN A 18 24.19 -0.80 3.56
N GLU A 19 25.07 -1.78 3.73
CA GLU A 19 25.92 -2.26 2.63
C GLU A 19 25.13 -2.91 1.48
N ASP A 20 23.92 -3.40 1.75
CA ASP A 20 23.03 -3.95 0.70
C ASP A 20 22.47 -2.82 -0.16
N ALA A 21 22.16 -1.67 0.46
CA ALA A 21 21.76 -0.48 -0.28
C ALA A 21 22.89 0.04 -1.16
N ASP A 22 24.13 0.04 -0.65
CA ASP A 22 25.31 0.44 -1.43
C ASP A 22 25.53 -0.49 -2.65
N ALA A 23 25.30 -1.79 -2.48
CA ALA A 23 25.40 -2.76 -3.59
C ALA A 23 24.33 -2.52 -4.67
N LEU A 24 23.12 -2.15 -4.25
CA LEU A 24 22.00 -1.87 -5.16
C LEU A 24 22.18 -0.54 -5.91
N GLU A 25 22.85 0.45 -5.31
CA GLU A 25 23.12 1.74 -5.94
C GLU A 25 24.05 1.61 -7.16
N GLY A 26 24.91 0.58 -7.17
CA GLY A 26 25.80 0.29 -8.30
C GLY A 26 25.16 -0.43 -9.49
N LEU A 27 23.87 -0.81 -9.41
CA LEU A 27 23.20 -1.56 -10.48
C LEU A 27 22.82 -0.66 -11.66
N SER A 28 22.99 -1.17 -12.87
CA SER A 28 22.60 -0.46 -14.10
C SER A 28 21.09 -0.27 -14.17
N GLY A 29 20.63 0.95 -14.43
CA GLY A 29 19.21 1.27 -14.51
C GLY A 29 18.59 1.78 -13.21
N VAL A 30 19.31 1.69 -12.08
CA VAL A 30 18.89 2.30 -10.82
C VAL A 30 19.15 3.80 -10.85
N ALA A 31 18.13 4.59 -10.50
CA ALA A 31 18.21 6.04 -10.42
C ALA A 31 18.56 6.52 -9.00
N PHE A 32 17.88 5.97 -7.99
CA PHE A 32 18.07 6.34 -6.60
C PHE A 32 17.80 5.15 -5.68
N VAL A 33 18.55 5.04 -4.59
CA VAL A 33 18.34 4.06 -3.52
C VAL A 33 18.13 4.78 -2.20
N SER A 34 17.07 4.40 -1.47
CA SER A 34 16.73 4.96 -0.17
C SER A 34 16.65 3.82 0.85
N PRO A 35 17.70 3.60 1.67
CA PRO A 35 17.64 2.69 2.80
C PRO A 35 16.72 3.26 3.89
N GLU A 36 15.83 2.42 4.42
CA GLU A 36 14.82 2.81 5.39
C GLU A 36 14.84 1.86 6.60
N LEU A 37 14.73 2.45 7.79
CA LEU A 37 14.40 1.71 9.02
C LEU A 37 13.15 2.32 9.63
N GLN A 38 12.05 1.57 9.67
CA GLN A 38 10.79 2.03 10.23
C GLN A 38 10.46 1.34 11.56
N ARG A 39 10.00 2.12 12.54
CA ARG A 39 9.38 1.62 13.77
C ARG A 39 8.28 2.58 14.22
N ARG A 40 7.25 2.05 14.88
CA ARG A 40 6.24 2.88 15.53
C ARG A 40 6.75 3.38 16.87
N PHE A 41 6.55 4.66 17.14
CA PHE A 41 6.84 5.27 18.43
C PHE A 41 5.72 6.19 18.85
N GLN A 42 5.52 6.30 20.16
CA GLN A 42 4.78 7.41 20.71
C GLN A 42 5.59 8.70 20.54
N ILE A 43 4.94 9.71 19.99
CA ILE A 43 5.47 11.05 19.77
C ILE A 43 4.67 12.01 20.64
N THR A 44 5.35 12.88 21.38
CA THR A 44 4.70 13.90 22.21
C THR A 44 5.21 15.28 21.85
N SER A 45 4.31 16.27 21.81
CA SER A 45 4.67 17.67 21.67
C SER A 45 4.90 18.33 23.04
N GLN A 46 5.58 19.47 23.06
CA GLN A 46 5.74 20.26 24.29
C GLN A 46 4.42 20.79 24.86
N VAL A 47 3.36 20.81 24.04
CA VAL A 47 2.02 21.30 24.41
C VAL A 47 1.19 20.21 25.12
N GLY A 48 1.70 18.97 25.17
CA GLY A 48 1.07 17.84 25.86
C GLY A 48 0.31 16.88 24.94
N ASN A 49 0.09 17.25 23.68
CA ASN A 49 -0.51 16.36 22.68
C ASN A 49 0.42 15.19 22.37
N ASN A 50 -0.17 14.04 22.06
CA ASN A 50 0.57 12.85 21.68
C ASN A 50 -0.10 12.13 20.51
N THR A 51 0.71 11.42 19.73
CA THR A 51 0.24 10.54 18.67
C THR A 51 1.17 9.33 18.58
N ASN A 52 0.70 8.26 17.95
CA ASN A 52 1.48 7.05 17.72
C ASN A 52 1.61 6.82 16.21
N SER A 53 2.68 7.34 15.64
CA SER A 53 2.92 7.32 14.19
C SER A 53 4.16 6.50 13.85
N THR A 54 4.29 6.18 12.56
CA THR A 54 5.47 5.47 12.06
C THR A 54 6.62 6.46 11.90
N VAL A 55 7.73 6.20 12.60
CA VAL A 55 8.98 6.94 12.44
C VAL A 55 9.87 6.18 11.48
N ILE A 56 10.30 6.84 10.43
CA ILE A 56 11.14 6.31 9.37
C ILE A 56 12.51 6.99 9.45
N GLY A 57 13.54 6.19 9.65
CA GLY A 57 14.92 6.59 9.41
C GLY A 57 15.18 6.60 7.91
N ALA A 58 15.55 7.75 7.36
CA ALA A 58 15.73 7.96 5.94
C ALA A 58 16.95 8.82 5.63
N THR A 59 17.44 8.74 4.39
CA THR A 59 18.50 9.59 3.84
C THR A 59 17.88 10.72 3.00
N ALA A 60 18.71 11.57 2.38
CA ALA A 60 18.21 12.63 1.50
C ALA A 60 17.50 12.05 0.27
N ALA A 61 17.92 10.87 -0.21
CA ALA A 61 17.36 10.19 -1.39
C ALA A 61 15.88 9.79 -1.25
N TYR A 62 15.37 9.72 -0.01
CA TYR A 62 13.97 9.35 0.26
C TYR A 62 12.97 10.26 -0.46
N SER A 63 13.23 11.58 -0.54
CA SER A 63 12.34 12.51 -1.24
C SER A 63 12.20 12.18 -2.72
N SER A 64 13.31 11.84 -3.37
CA SER A 64 13.37 11.45 -4.78
C SER A 64 12.71 10.08 -5.03
N VAL A 65 12.98 9.09 -4.16
CA VAL A 65 12.44 7.72 -4.33
C VAL A 65 10.94 7.65 -4.04
N ARG A 66 10.47 8.31 -2.97
CA ARG A 66 9.06 8.29 -2.57
C ARG A 66 8.23 9.42 -3.19
N ASN A 67 8.87 10.29 -3.96
CA ASN A 67 8.28 11.48 -4.57
C ASN A 67 7.50 12.30 -3.52
N VAL A 68 8.20 12.71 -2.47
CA VAL A 68 7.65 13.57 -1.40
C VAL A 68 8.26 14.97 -1.48
N GLU A 69 7.42 15.98 -1.29
CA GLU A 69 7.81 17.39 -1.32
C GLU A 69 7.71 17.98 0.09
N THR A 70 8.59 18.93 0.40
CA THR A 70 8.50 19.70 1.66
C THR A 70 7.65 20.95 1.41
N GLU A 71 6.58 21.11 2.18
CA GLU A 71 5.71 22.29 2.11
C GLU A 71 6.32 23.47 2.86
N GLN A 72 6.90 23.21 4.04
CA GLN A 72 7.49 24.25 4.88
C GLN A 72 8.83 23.78 5.44
N GLY A 73 9.81 24.70 5.53
CA GLY A 73 11.13 24.42 6.10
C GLY A 73 12.07 23.71 5.12
N SER A 74 12.78 22.70 5.60
CA SER A 74 13.82 21.98 4.86
C SER A 74 13.69 20.47 5.05
N PHE A 75 14.07 19.72 4.01
CA PHE A 75 14.13 18.26 4.07
C PHE A 75 15.41 17.75 4.78
N LEU A 76 15.48 16.44 5.00
CA LEU A 76 16.70 15.78 5.48
C LEU A 76 17.85 15.92 4.46
N THR A 77 19.08 16.00 4.96
CA THR A 77 20.29 16.14 4.14
C THR A 77 21.29 15.08 4.54
N GLU A 78 22.26 14.79 3.67
CA GLU A 78 23.36 13.87 4.00
C GLU A 78 24.19 14.34 5.21
N GLN A 79 24.30 15.65 5.42
CA GLN A 79 24.97 16.18 6.60
C GLN A 79 24.22 15.84 7.89
N HIS A 80 22.88 15.86 7.88
CA HIS A 80 22.08 15.42 9.02
C HIS A 80 22.30 13.94 9.33
N ASN A 81 22.42 13.11 8.28
CA ASN A 81 22.71 11.70 8.42
C ASN A 81 24.14 11.46 8.96
N ARG A 82 25.16 12.13 8.43
CA ARG A 82 26.55 12.00 8.91
C ARG A 82 26.75 12.45 10.35
N SER A 83 26.06 13.51 10.76
CA SER A 83 26.17 14.08 12.11
C SER A 83 25.25 13.44 13.16
N MET A 84 24.44 12.44 12.78
CA MET A 84 23.38 11.88 13.64
C MET A 84 22.50 12.98 14.25
N SER A 85 22.14 13.95 13.42
CA SER A 85 21.36 15.11 13.84
C SER A 85 20.00 14.68 14.39
N ARG A 86 19.60 15.28 15.52
CA ARG A 86 18.28 15.09 16.14
C ARG A 86 17.26 16.07 15.54
N VAL A 87 17.08 15.95 14.24
CA VAL A 87 16.13 16.74 13.46
C VAL A 87 15.04 15.85 12.90
N VAL A 88 13.89 16.43 12.61
CA VAL A 88 12.73 15.69 12.13
C VAL A 88 11.95 16.48 11.08
N VAL A 89 11.41 15.75 10.10
CA VAL A 89 10.43 16.25 9.14
C VAL A 89 9.11 15.54 9.40
N LEU A 90 8.02 16.30 9.53
CA LEU A 90 6.71 15.75 9.89
C LEU A 90 5.82 15.61 8.66
N GLY A 91 5.07 14.52 8.59
CA GLY A 91 3.88 14.44 7.75
C GLY A 91 2.80 15.41 8.25
N PRO A 92 1.94 15.92 7.35
CA PRO A 92 0.91 16.92 7.69
C PRO A 92 -0.08 16.44 8.75
N THR A 93 -0.50 15.17 8.75
CA THR A 93 -1.39 14.62 9.78
C THR A 93 -0.72 14.63 11.14
N VAL A 94 0.55 14.20 11.23
CA VAL A 94 1.31 14.21 12.49
C VAL A 94 1.53 15.64 12.99
N ALA A 95 1.80 16.58 12.09
CA ALA A 95 1.95 18.00 12.45
C ALA A 95 0.65 18.57 13.04
N GLN A 96 -0.49 18.26 12.43
CA GLN A 96 -1.82 18.68 12.89
C GLN A 96 -2.16 18.05 14.25
N ASP A 97 -1.92 16.75 14.44
CA ASP A 97 -2.20 16.06 15.71
C ASP A 97 -1.37 16.63 16.87
N LEU A 98 -0.09 16.91 16.62
CA LEU A 98 0.84 17.35 17.67
C LEU A 98 0.72 18.83 18.03
N PHE A 99 0.35 19.69 17.07
CA PHE A 99 0.37 21.13 17.24
C PHE A 99 -0.98 21.82 17.02
N GLY A 100 -1.98 21.13 16.49
CA GLY A 100 -3.28 21.70 16.12
C GLY A 100 -3.25 22.48 14.80
N GLU A 101 -4.42 22.78 14.25
CA GLU A 101 -4.54 23.56 13.01
C GLU A 101 -4.04 24.99 13.19
N GLY A 102 -3.36 25.52 12.16
CA GLY A 102 -2.89 26.91 12.10
C GLY A 102 -1.63 27.22 12.94
N ASN A 103 -1.14 26.28 13.74
CA ASN A 103 0.10 26.46 14.51
C ASN A 103 1.33 26.05 13.70
N ASN A 104 2.36 26.91 13.68
CA ASN A 104 3.62 26.57 13.02
C ASN A 104 4.45 25.59 13.89
N PRO A 105 4.72 24.36 13.43
CA PRO A 105 5.55 23.39 14.15
C PRO A 105 7.05 23.59 13.90
N LEU A 106 7.45 24.34 12.87
CA LEU A 106 8.86 24.53 12.52
C LEU A 106 9.65 25.15 13.68
N GLY A 107 10.86 24.62 13.91
CA GLY A 107 11.75 25.03 14.98
C GLY A 107 11.36 24.55 16.37
N LYS A 108 10.13 24.07 16.56
CA LYS A 108 9.68 23.49 17.84
C LYS A 108 10.32 22.12 18.06
N THR A 109 10.25 21.66 19.30
CA THR A 109 10.76 20.35 19.69
C THR A 109 9.61 19.38 19.91
N ILE A 110 9.75 18.17 19.36
CA ILE A 110 8.92 17.02 19.71
C ILE A 110 9.77 15.98 20.40
N ARG A 111 9.13 15.08 21.14
CA ARG A 111 9.80 13.98 21.83
C ARG A 111 9.38 12.67 21.20
N VAL A 112 10.35 11.93 20.68
CA VAL A 112 10.18 10.60 20.10
C VAL A 112 10.90 9.63 21.02
N ASN A 113 10.17 8.67 21.60
CA ASN A 113 10.74 7.69 22.55
C ASN A 113 11.62 8.34 23.65
N LYS A 114 11.09 9.39 24.30
CA LYS A 114 11.79 10.17 25.35
C LYS A 114 12.98 11.03 24.90
N ILE A 115 13.27 11.09 23.60
CA ILE A 115 14.39 11.87 23.04
C ILE A 115 13.84 13.07 22.28
N ASN A 116 14.46 14.23 22.47
CA ASN A 116 14.04 15.48 21.85
C ASN A 116 14.58 15.62 20.41
N PHE A 117 13.71 15.99 19.48
CA PHE A 117 13.99 16.27 18.08
C PHE A 117 13.47 17.64 17.69
N LYS A 118 14.26 18.40 16.93
CA LYS A 118 13.85 19.69 16.39
C LYS A 118 13.16 19.50 15.05
N VAL A 119 11.95 20.04 14.91
CA VAL A 119 11.21 20.05 13.65
C VAL A 119 11.87 21.02 12.68
N ILE A 120 12.34 20.52 11.54
CA ILE A 120 13.00 21.33 10.50
C ILE A 120 12.18 21.44 9.22
N GLY A 121 11.16 20.60 9.06
CA GLY A 121 10.32 20.58 7.87
C GLY A 121 8.96 19.94 8.09
N ILE A 122 8.02 20.25 7.20
CA ILE A 122 6.71 19.63 7.09
C ILE A 122 6.54 19.20 5.64
N LEU A 123 6.10 17.96 5.43
CA LEU A 123 5.80 17.45 4.09
C LEU A 123 4.49 18.04 3.55
N LYS A 124 4.43 18.19 2.24
CA LYS A 124 3.20 18.53 1.54
C LYS A 124 2.27 17.33 1.55
N ALA A 125 1.00 17.57 1.86
CA ALA A 125 -0.03 16.54 1.84
C ALA A 125 -0.14 15.90 0.46
N LYS A 126 -0.03 14.57 0.42
CA LYS A 126 -0.21 13.77 -0.81
C LYS A 126 -1.49 12.94 -0.74
N GLY A 127 -2.05 12.76 0.46
CA GLY A 127 -3.10 11.81 0.73
C GLY A 127 -2.53 10.41 0.91
N GLY A 128 -3.15 9.63 1.80
CA GLY A 128 -2.92 8.19 1.89
C GLY A 128 -3.66 7.47 0.77
N SER A 129 -2.96 6.66 -0.02
CA SER A 129 -3.61 5.69 -0.91
C SER A 129 -3.00 4.31 -0.71
N GLY A 130 -3.84 3.33 -0.41
CA GLY A 130 -3.42 1.94 -0.18
C GLY A 130 -2.76 1.69 1.18
N PHE A 131 -1.65 0.95 1.19
CA PHE A 131 -1.00 0.41 2.40
C PHE A 131 -0.01 1.37 3.08
N PHE A 132 0.34 2.49 2.46
CA PHE A 132 1.31 3.45 2.96
C PHE A 132 0.72 4.85 2.95
N ASN A 133 0.70 5.52 4.10
CA ASN A 133 0.25 6.90 4.21
C ASN A 133 1.44 7.81 4.57
N PRO A 134 2.02 8.55 3.61
CA PRO A 134 3.11 9.48 3.90
C PRO A 134 2.68 10.61 4.84
N ASP A 135 1.39 10.92 4.92
CA ASP A 135 0.87 12.01 5.73
C ASP A 135 0.94 11.70 7.24
N ASP A 136 0.89 10.41 7.62
CA ASP A 136 1.04 9.90 8.99
C ASP A 136 2.43 9.27 9.23
N THR A 137 3.48 10.00 8.82
CA THR A 137 4.86 9.58 9.04
C THR A 137 5.72 10.67 9.65
N VAL A 138 6.79 10.25 10.30
CA VAL A 138 7.81 11.12 10.89
C VAL A 138 9.17 10.70 10.35
N LEU A 139 9.87 11.59 9.67
CA LEU A 139 11.17 11.29 9.06
C LEU A 139 12.30 11.83 9.93
N VAL A 140 13.26 10.97 10.26
CA VAL A 140 14.50 11.32 10.95
C VAL A 140 15.69 10.80 10.14
N PRO A 141 16.91 11.32 10.33
CA PRO A 141 18.09 10.75 9.66
C PRO A 141 18.26 9.26 9.97
N LEU A 142 18.60 8.46 8.96
CA LEU A 142 18.74 7.01 9.08
C LEU A 142 19.71 6.60 10.21
N SER A 143 20.87 7.26 10.29
CA SER A 143 21.86 7.00 11.35
C SER A 143 21.30 7.29 12.75
N THR A 144 20.51 8.36 12.89
CA THR A 144 19.82 8.71 14.14
C THR A 144 18.78 7.65 14.49
N MET A 145 18.01 7.17 13.51
CA MET A 145 17.06 6.07 13.73
C MET A 145 17.77 4.80 14.20
N GLN A 146 18.83 4.37 13.50
CA GLN A 146 19.58 3.15 13.80
C GLN A 146 20.27 3.22 15.17
N LYS A 147 21.04 4.28 15.44
CA LYS A 147 21.89 4.37 16.63
C LYS A 147 21.18 4.91 17.88
N ILE A 148 20.24 5.85 17.73
CA ILE A 148 19.64 6.56 18.87
C ILE A 148 18.25 6.01 19.23
N LEU A 149 17.40 5.73 18.24
CA LEU A 149 16.02 5.32 18.49
C LEU A 149 15.85 3.79 18.55
N ALA A 150 16.43 3.07 17.59
CA ALA A 150 16.21 1.65 17.41
C ALA A 150 17.25 0.77 18.11
N GLY A 151 18.49 1.28 18.27
CA GLY A 151 19.63 0.50 18.76
C GLY A 151 19.94 -0.69 17.87
N ALA A 152 19.78 -0.54 16.55
CA ALA A 152 19.84 -1.63 15.59
C ALA A 152 20.49 -1.19 14.28
N ASP A 153 21.29 -2.08 13.70
CA ASP A 153 22.05 -1.85 12.46
C ASP A 153 21.44 -2.61 11.27
N TYR A 154 20.13 -2.84 11.26
CA TYR A 154 19.42 -3.44 10.13
C TYR A 154 18.51 -2.40 9.45
N LEU A 155 18.08 -2.71 8.24
CA LEU A 155 17.09 -1.97 7.47
C LEU A 155 15.77 -2.75 7.44
N SER A 156 14.65 -2.03 7.48
CA SER A 156 13.34 -2.64 7.27
C SER A 156 12.99 -2.75 5.79
N THR A 157 13.44 -1.77 5.00
CA THR A 157 13.10 -1.65 3.57
C THR A 157 14.26 -0.96 2.87
N ILE A 158 14.53 -1.34 1.62
CA ILE A 158 15.37 -0.56 0.70
C ILE A 158 14.45 -0.18 -0.46
N ALA A 159 14.14 1.10 -0.58
CA ALA A 159 13.31 1.60 -1.66
C ALA A 159 14.22 1.97 -2.85
N ILE A 160 13.88 1.49 -4.04
CA ILE A 160 14.67 1.68 -5.26
C ILE A 160 13.79 2.41 -6.28
N SER A 161 14.34 3.47 -6.87
CA SER A 161 13.77 4.13 -8.04
C SER A 161 14.57 3.72 -9.28
N VAL A 162 13.86 3.39 -10.36
CA VAL A 162 14.44 2.95 -11.63
C VAL A 162 14.33 4.09 -12.65
N LEU A 163 15.35 4.27 -13.49
CA LEU A 163 15.39 5.33 -14.52
C LEU A 163 14.19 5.26 -15.47
N ASP A 164 13.92 4.05 -15.97
CA ASP A 164 12.84 3.78 -16.90
C ASP A 164 12.00 2.60 -16.42
N LYS A 165 10.67 2.73 -16.54
CA LYS A 165 9.73 1.67 -16.16
C LYS A 165 10.00 0.35 -16.90
N GLU A 166 10.51 0.41 -18.13
CA GLU A 166 10.82 -0.77 -18.94
C GLU A 166 11.99 -1.59 -18.38
N LEU A 167 12.90 -0.95 -17.63
CA LEU A 167 14.03 -1.62 -16.98
C LEU A 167 13.64 -2.29 -15.66
N MET A 168 12.41 -2.10 -15.16
CA MET A 168 11.98 -2.61 -13.86
C MET A 168 12.19 -4.14 -13.70
N PRO A 169 11.80 -5.00 -14.67
CA PRO A 169 12.02 -6.45 -14.53
C PRO A 169 13.51 -6.81 -14.48
N GLN A 170 14.33 -6.15 -15.31
CA GLN A 170 15.77 -6.36 -15.35
C GLN A 170 16.45 -5.92 -14.04
N VAL A 171 16.11 -4.74 -13.53
CA VAL A 171 16.65 -4.21 -12.27
C VAL A 171 16.20 -5.09 -11.10
N GLN A 172 14.96 -5.57 -11.10
CA GLN A 172 14.46 -6.50 -10.08
C GLN A 172 15.26 -7.80 -10.07
N GLU A 173 15.49 -8.41 -11.24
CA GLU A 173 16.31 -9.62 -11.35
C GLU A 173 17.76 -9.37 -10.89
N GLN A 174 18.38 -8.28 -11.34
CA GLN A 174 19.73 -7.90 -10.91
C GLN A 174 19.83 -7.67 -9.40
N ALA A 175 18.82 -7.02 -8.80
CA ALA A 175 18.75 -6.80 -7.37
C ALA A 175 18.63 -8.13 -6.60
N ILE A 176 17.82 -9.08 -7.09
CA ILE A 176 17.71 -10.42 -6.50
C ILE A 176 19.08 -11.12 -6.51
N PHE A 177 19.75 -11.15 -7.67
CA PHE A 177 21.05 -11.82 -7.76
C PHE A 177 22.13 -11.14 -6.90
N ALA A 178 22.22 -9.81 -6.92
CA ALA A 178 23.20 -9.06 -6.14
C ALA A 178 23.03 -9.28 -4.63
N LEU A 179 21.79 -9.23 -4.14
CA LEU A 179 21.50 -9.47 -2.71
C LEU A 179 21.66 -10.95 -2.35
N ALA A 180 21.25 -11.88 -3.21
CA ALA A 180 21.39 -13.31 -2.96
C ALA A 180 22.87 -13.73 -2.87
N GLU A 181 23.71 -13.21 -3.76
CA GLU A 181 25.17 -13.41 -3.71
C GLU A 181 25.75 -12.86 -2.39
N LYS A 182 25.36 -11.63 -2.03
CA LYS A 182 25.85 -10.97 -0.82
C LYS A 182 25.43 -11.69 0.46
N HIS A 183 24.18 -12.14 0.53
CA HIS A 183 23.63 -12.88 1.67
C HIS A 183 24.01 -14.37 1.66
N ARG A 184 24.61 -14.87 0.57
CA ARG A 184 24.94 -16.29 0.35
C ARG A 184 23.70 -17.19 0.46
N VAL A 185 22.60 -16.75 -0.14
CA VAL A 185 21.33 -17.49 -0.19
C VAL A 185 20.98 -17.87 -1.63
N ASP A 186 20.07 -18.84 -1.78
CA ASP A 186 19.55 -19.22 -3.09
C ASP A 186 18.66 -18.08 -3.64
N PRO A 187 18.93 -17.55 -4.86
CA PRO A 187 18.07 -16.56 -5.51
C PRO A 187 16.59 -17.00 -5.67
N GLN A 188 16.32 -18.31 -5.68
CA GLN A 188 14.96 -18.86 -5.77
C GLN A 188 14.25 -18.96 -4.41
N SER A 189 14.99 -18.86 -3.31
CA SER A 189 14.45 -18.84 -1.95
C SER A 189 15.21 -17.83 -1.08
N PRO A 190 15.17 -16.53 -1.44
CA PRO A 190 15.88 -15.50 -0.70
C PRO A 190 15.27 -15.27 0.69
N ASP A 191 16.07 -14.71 1.59
CA ASP A 191 15.63 -14.25 2.91
C ASP A 191 14.98 -12.86 2.88
N PHE A 192 14.95 -12.22 1.71
CA PHE A 192 14.31 -10.93 1.42
C PHE A 192 13.18 -11.09 0.39
N SER A 193 12.36 -10.04 0.26
CA SER A 193 11.32 -9.95 -0.77
C SER A 193 11.46 -8.64 -1.52
N ILE A 194 11.41 -8.70 -2.86
CA ILE A 194 11.33 -7.52 -3.70
C ILE A 194 9.89 -7.42 -4.21
N VAL A 195 9.28 -6.26 -4.02
CA VAL A 195 7.91 -5.97 -4.47
C VAL A 195 7.94 -4.71 -5.30
N SER A 196 7.53 -4.82 -6.56
CA SER A 196 7.36 -3.66 -7.44
C SER A 196 5.94 -3.10 -7.31
N GLN A 197 5.75 -1.85 -7.74
CA GLN A 197 4.41 -1.27 -7.82
C GLN A 197 3.53 -1.99 -8.86
N ALA A 198 4.14 -2.57 -9.89
CA ALA A 198 3.43 -3.36 -10.89
C ALA A 198 2.89 -4.67 -10.30
N ASP A 199 3.60 -5.29 -9.36
CA ASP A 199 3.14 -6.51 -8.67
C ASP A 199 1.89 -6.22 -7.84
N ILE A 200 1.88 -5.10 -7.12
CA ILE A 200 0.73 -4.67 -6.31
C ILE A 200 -0.49 -4.40 -7.19
N LEU A 201 -0.30 -3.66 -8.28
CA LEU A 201 -1.37 -3.37 -9.23
C LEU A 201 -1.90 -4.65 -9.89
N GLY A 202 -0.99 -5.54 -10.32
CA GLY A 202 -1.35 -6.82 -10.91
C GLY A 202 -2.18 -7.67 -9.96
N ALA A 203 -1.79 -7.77 -8.68
CA ALA A 203 -2.55 -8.48 -7.66
C ALA A 203 -3.94 -7.88 -7.44
N LEU A 204 -4.06 -6.55 -7.35
CA LEU A 204 -5.35 -5.87 -7.22
C LEU A 204 -6.24 -6.10 -8.45
N THR A 205 -5.70 -5.99 -9.66
CA THR A 205 -6.43 -6.25 -10.90
C THR A 205 -6.91 -7.70 -10.99
N GLN A 206 -6.09 -8.65 -10.52
CA GLN A 206 -6.48 -10.06 -10.48
C GLN A 206 -7.63 -10.30 -9.50
N ILE A 207 -7.57 -9.68 -8.31
CA ILE A 207 -8.63 -9.76 -7.30
C ILE A 207 -9.93 -9.16 -7.84
N THR A 208 -9.88 -7.95 -8.40
CA THR A 208 -11.07 -7.28 -8.93
C THR A 208 -11.68 -8.09 -10.07
N THR A 209 -10.88 -8.59 -11.00
CA THR A 209 -11.35 -9.43 -12.12
C THR A 209 -12.03 -10.70 -11.61
N THR A 210 -11.44 -11.36 -10.61
CA THR A 210 -12.01 -12.58 -10.02
C THR A 210 -13.37 -12.29 -9.36
N PHE A 211 -13.47 -11.20 -8.59
CA PHE A 211 -14.75 -10.78 -7.99
C PHE A 211 -15.78 -10.38 -9.04
N THR A 212 -15.37 -9.70 -10.11
CA THR A 212 -16.28 -9.33 -11.21
C THR A 212 -16.87 -10.58 -11.86
N ILE A 213 -16.05 -11.59 -12.18
CA ILE A 213 -16.52 -12.86 -12.76
C ILE A 213 -17.46 -13.58 -11.78
N PHE A 214 -17.10 -13.62 -10.50
CA PHE A 214 -17.93 -14.24 -9.47
C PHE A 214 -19.30 -13.56 -9.37
N LEU A 215 -19.34 -12.23 -9.26
CA LEU A 215 -20.58 -11.47 -9.18
C LEU A 215 -21.41 -11.57 -10.46
N ALA A 216 -20.77 -11.54 -11.64
CA ALA A 216 -21.45 -11.74 -12.92
C ALA A 216 -22.09 -13.13 -13.00
N SER A 217 -21.41 -14.16 -12.47
CA SER A 217 -21.94 -15.52 -12.42
C SER A 217 -23.15 -15.62 -11.49
N VAL A 218 -23.07 -15.03 -10.30
CA VAL A 218 -24.21 -14.97 -9.35
C VAL A 218 -25.38 -14.22 -9.97
N ALA A 219 -25.13 -13.04 -10.55
CA ALA A 219 -26.16 -12.25 -11.22
C ALA A 219 -26.80 -13.02 -12.38
N GLY A 220 -25.99 -13.74 -13.17
CA GLY A 220 -26.47 -14.60 -14.26
C GLY A 220 -27.37 -15.73 -13.76
N ILE A 221 -26.98 -16.42 -12.69
CA ILE A 221 -27.80 -17.47 -12.06
C ILE A 221 -29.10 -16.87 -11.51
N SER A 222 -29.03 -15.73 -10.81
CA SER A 222 -30.22 -15.04 -10.28
C SER A 222 -31.17 -14.61 -11.38
N LEU A 223 -30.66 -14.12 -12.51
CA LEU A 223 -31.45 -13.76 -13.68
C LEU A 223 -32.15 -15.00 -14.28
N LEU A 224 -31.44 -16.13 -14.38
CA LEU A 224 -32.02 -17.38 -14.87
C LEU A 224 -33.11 -17.91 -13.94
N VAL A 225 -32.87 -17.93 -12.62
CA VAL A 225 -33.86 -18.37 -11.63
C VAL A 225 -35.08 -17.45 -11.63
N GLY A 226 -34.87 -16.13 -11.71
CA GLY A 226 -35.93 -15.15 -11.87
C GLY A 226 -36.74 -15.38 -13.16
N GLY A 227 -36.05 -15.65 -14.27
CA GLY A 227 -36.69 -15.98 -15.55
C GLY A 227 -37.54 -17.26 -15.50
N ILE A 228 -37.05 -18.32 -14.85
CA ILE A 228 -37.82 -19.56 -14.62
C ILE A 228 -39.03 -19.29 -13.72
N GLY A 229 -38.87 -18.47 -12.68
CA GLY A 229 -39.97 -18.06 -11.81
C GLY A 229 -41.08 -17.33 -12.57
N ILE A 230 -40.71 -16.35 -13.39
CA ILE A 230 -41.65 -15.63 -14.26
C ILE A 230 -42.31 -16.60 -15.25
N MET A 231 -41.55 -17.50 -15.87
CA MET A 231 -42.09 -18.52 -16.78
C MET A 231 -43.14 -19.40 -16.10
N ASN A 232 -42.89 -19.86 -14.88
CA ASN A 232 -43.83 -20.71 -14.13
C ASN A 232 -45.10 -19.94 -13.73
N MET A 233 -44.95 -18.70 -13.25
CA MET A 233 -46.08 -17.83 -12.93
C MET A 233 -46.92 -17.54 -14.19
N MET A 234 -46.27 -17.28 -15.33
CA MET A 234 -46.90 -17.04 -16.62
C MET A 234 -47.69 -18.27 -17.09
N LEU A 235 -47.08 -19.46 -17.03
CA LEU A 235 -47.73 -20.71 -17.41
C LEU A 235 -48.99 -20.97 -16.57
N THR A 236 -48.89 -20.82 -15.25
CA THR A 236 -50.01 -21.02 -14.31
C THR A 236 -51.17 -20.07 -14.65
N THR A 237 -50.86 -18.78 -14.86
CA THR A 237 -51.86 -17.76 -15.25
C THR A 237 -52.57 -18.10 -16.57
N VAL A 238 -51.84 -18.60 -17.57
CA VAL A 238 -52.44 -19.03 -18.85
C VAL A 238 -53.30 -20.27 -18.66
N THR A 239 -52.86 -21.23 -17.84
CA THR A 239 -53.61 -22.46 -17.58
C THR A 239 -54.95 -22.18 -16.88
N GLU A 240 -54.98 -21.26 -15.92
CA GLU A 240 -56.19 -20.83 -15.23
C GLU A 240 -57.20 -20.15 -16.18
N ARG A 241 -56.72 -19.38 -17.16
CA ARG A 241 -57.56 -18.66 -18.14
C ARG A 241 -57.80 -19.42 -19.44
N THR A 242 -57.52 -20.73 -19.50
CA THR A 242 -57.70 -21.55 -20.72
C THR A 242 -59.11 -21.50 -21.29
N ARG A 243 -60.14 -21.48 -20.43
CA ARG A 243 -61.55 -21.41 -20.85
C ARG A 243 -61.89 -20.07 -21.51
N GLU A 244 -61.36 -18.96 -21.00
CA GLU A 244 -61.53 -17.63 -21.58
C GLU A 244 -60.84 -17.52 -22.95
N ILE A 245 -59.63 -18.07 -23.07
CA ILE A 245 -58.88 -18.13 -24.33
C ILE A 245 -59.65 -18.95 -25.38
N GLY A 246 -60.25 -20.08 -24.98
CA GLY A 246 -61.08 -20.91 -25.85
C GLY A 246 -62.31 -20.16 -26.38
N LEU A 247 -62.98 -19.39 -25.51
CA LEU A 247 -64.14 -18.58 -25.90
C LEU A 247 -63.75 -17.49 -26.92
N ARG A 248 -62.62 -16.80 -26.70
CA ARG A 248 -62.14 -15.76 -27.63
C ARG A 248 -61.73 -16.33 -28.99
N LYS A 249 -61.09 -17.49 -29.01
CA LYS A 249 -60.76 -18.18 -30.27
C LYS A 249 -62.00 -18.60 -31.05
N ALA A 250 -63.05 -19.05 -30.35
CA ALA A 250 -64.33 -19.40 -30.98
C ALA A 250 -65.03 -18.18 -31.62
N ILE A 251 -64.78 -16.97 -31.11
CA ILE A 251 -65.32 -15.71 -31.64
C ILE A 251 -64.38 -15.08 -32.71
N GLY A 252 -63.25 -15.73 -33.03
CA GLY A 252 -62.37 -15.35 -34.16
C GLY A 252 -61.04 -14.69 -33.79
N ALA A 253 -60.66 -14.65 -32.51
CA ALA A 253 -59.34 -14.14 -32.11
C ALA A 253 -58.21 -14.96 -32.73
N LYS A 254 -57.24 -14.28 -33.37
CA LYS A 254 -56.10 -14.95 -34.01
C LYS A 254 -55.08 -15.35 -32.94
N ARG A 255 -54.26 -16.36 -33.25
CA ARG A 255 -53.19 -16.84 -32.33
C ARG A 255 -52.24 -15.72 -31.90
N LYS A 256 -51.98 -14.76 -32.80
CA LYS A 256 -51.15 -13.58 -32.54
C LYS A 256 -51.74 -12.65 -31.48
N ASP A 257 -53.05 -12.46 -31.49
CA ASP A 257 -53.76 -11.57 -30.56
C ASP A 257 -53.66 -12.11 -29.12
N ILE A 258 -53.79 -13.43 -28.97
CA ILE A 258 -53.63 -14.11 -27.67
C ILE A 258 -52.17 -14.05 -27.20
N THR A 259 -51.19 -14.32 -28.06
CA THR A 259 -49.77 -14.24 -27.66
C THR A 259 -49.34 -12.84 -27.27
N LEU A 260 -49.83 -11.79 -27.97
CA LEU A 260 -49.50 -10.41 -27.62
C LEU A 260 -50.05 -10.02 -26.25
N GLN A 261 -51.26 -10.47 -25.91
CA GLN A 261 -51.91 -10.17 -24.63
C GLN A 261 -51.21 -10.78 -23.41
N PHE A 262 -50.48 -11.88 -23.59
CA PHE A 262 -49.77 -12.57 -22.51
C PHE A 262 -48.26 -12.27 -22.47
N LEU A 263 -47.70 -11.63 -23.50
CA LEU A 263 -46.29 -11.21 -23.55
C LEU A 263 -46.09 -9.71 -23.25
N ALA A 264 -47.12 -8.89 -23.47
CA ALA A 264 -47.13 -7.46 -23.15
C ALA A 264 -47.50 -7.24 -21.67
#